data_AF-A0A814DM89-F1
#
_entry.id   AF-A0A814DM89-F1
#
_cell.length_a   1.000
_cell.length_b   1.000
_cell.length_c   1.000
_cell.angle_alpha   90.00
_cell.angle_beta   90.00
_cell.angle_gamma   90.00
#
_symmetry.space_group_name_H-M   'P 1'
#
loop_
_entity.id
_entity.type
_entity.pdbx_description
1 polymer ?
#
loop_
_entity_poly.entity_id
_entity_poly.type
_entity_poly.pdbx_seq_one_letter_code
_entity_poly.pdbx_strand_id
1 'polypeptide(L)'
;MSKAYARTNKIRQAAREGQKRQADEFLQRTAKKQKLANFNVGDNVQYTAEDLENAVKAVKNGLLIREASRSDNIPYSTLNDHVNENVTSFGSGRISIFSEIEEMNLMNAVLVLQDWGDLQPINDPCMLAEQYVIQLGKGAMFKTDRPSYDWIQDFLKRHPTLTMKTSTALERCRAALTVEQIDE
;
A
#
# COMPACT_ATOMS: atom_id res chain seq x y z
N MET A 1 16.13 -35.10 -54.91
CA MET A 1 16.01 -33.63 -54.83
C MET A 1 17.38 -32.99 -54.97
N SER A 2 17.52 -31.93 -55.78
CA SER A 2 18.81 -31.25 -56.03
C SER A 2 19.36 -30.56 -54.78
N LYS A 3 20.68 -30.64 -54.53
CA LYS A 3 21.38 -29.94 -53.42
C LYS A 3 21.08 -28.42 -53.41
N ALA A 4 20.83 -27.82 -54.57
CA ALA A 4 20.46 -26.41 -54.69
C ALA A 4 19.09 -26.10 -54.04
N TYR A 5 18.11 -27.00 -54.18
CA TYR A 5 16.76 -26.83 -53.63
C TYR A 5 16.73 -26.95 -52.10
N ALA A 6 17.56 -27.83 -51.53
CA ALA A 6 17.72 -27.92 -50.08
C ALA A 6 18.37 -26.65 -49.47
N ARG A 7 19.32 -26.04 -50.18
CA ARG A 7 19.98 -24.79 -49.76
C ARG A 7 19.02 -23.60 -49.76
N THR A 8 18.19 -23.46 -50.80
CA THR A 8 17.20 -22.38 -50.89
C THR A 8 16.10 -22.48 -49.84
N ASN A 9 15.66 -23.71 -49.50
CA ASN A 9 14.70 -23.91 -48.40
C ASN A 9 15.28 -23.58 -47.02
N LYS A 10 16.54 -23.92 -46.75
CA LYS A 10 17.21 -23.52 -45.49
C LYS A 10 17.30 -21.99 -45.35
N ILE A 11 17.60 -21.27 -46.44
CA ILE A 11 17.65 -19.80 -46.44
C ILE A 11 16.27 -19.20 -46.16
N ARG A 12 15.20 -19.75 -46.77
CA ARG A 12 13.82 -19.32 -46.50
C ARG A 12 13.36 -19.61 -45.07
N GLN A 13 13.76 -20.75 -44.50
CA GLN A 13 13.46 -21.09 -43.10
C GLN A 13 14.17 -20.13 -42.13
N ALA A 14 15.47 -19.88 -42.34
CA ALA A 14 16.23 -18.92 -41.54
C ALA A 14 15.66 -17.49 -41.61
N ALA A 15 15.17 -17.06 -42.79
CA ALA A 15 14.50 -15.76 -42.95
C ALA A 15 13.18 -15.69 -42.18
N ARG A 16 12.35 -16.75 -42.21
CA ARG A 16 11.11 -16.83 -41.43
C ARG A 16 11.38 -16.85 -39.93
N GLU A 17 12.40 -17.57 -39.48
CA GLU A 17 12.83 -17.59 -38.08
C GLU A 17 13.34 -16.22 -37.62
N GLY A 18 14.09 -15.51 -38.46
CA GLY A 18 14.53 -14.13 -38.19
C GLY A 18 13.36 -13.17 -38.02
N GLN A 19 12.37 -13.23 -38.92
CA GLN A 19 11.15 -12.44 -38.83
C GLN A 19 10.32 -12.77 -37.58
N LYS A 20 10.21 -14.07 -37.24
CA LYS A 20 9.49 -14.51 -36.03
C LYS A 20 10.17 -14.00 -34.76
N ARG A 21 11.51 -14.09 -34.67
CA ARG A 21 12.28 -13.56 -33.53
C ARG A 21 12.10 -12.06 -33.36
N GLN A 22 12.13 -11.30 -34.45
CA GLN A 22 11.89 -9.85 -34.41
C GLN A 22 10.46 -9.51 -33.95
N ALA A 23 9.46 -10.28 -34.38
CA ALA A 23 8.09 -10.11 -33.93
C ALA A 23 7.91 -10.45 -32.44
N ASP A 24 8.51 -11.56 -31.98
CA ASP A 24 8.47 -11.98 -30.57
C ASP A 24 9.15 -10.94 -29.66
N GLU A 25 10.30 -10.39 -30.08
CA GLU A 25 11.01 -9.34 -29.35
C GLU A 25 10.20 -8.03 -29.29
N PHE A 26 9.52 -7.67 -30.38
CA PHE A 26 8.61 -6.51 -30.41
C PHE A 26 7.43 -6.70 -29.45
N LEU A 27 6.80 -7.87 -29.44
CA LEU A 27 5.69 -8.20 -28.54
C LEU A 27 6.11 -8.18 -27.07
N GLN A 28 7.30 -8.69 -26.74
CA GLN A 28 7.85 -8.62 -25.38
C GLN A 28 8.09 -7.18 -24.93
N ARG A 29 8.64 -6.33 -25.82
CA ARG A 29 8.87 -4.91 -25.54
C ARG A 29 7.56 -4.14 -25.36
N THR A 30 6.55 -4.38 -26.20
CA THR A 30 5.25 -3.71 -26.09
C THR A 30 4.49 -4.17 -24.85
N ALA A 31 4.50 -5.46 -24.52
CA ALA A 31 3.91 -6.00 -23.30
C ALA A 31 4.57 -5.43 -22.04
N LYS A 32 5.91 -5.34 -22.00
CA LYS A 32 6.63 -4.72 -20.88
C LYS A 32 6.29 -3.24 -20.73
N LYS A 33 6.20 -2.50 -21.84
CA LYS A 33 5.80 -1.08 -21.85
C LYS A 33 4.37 -0.87 -21.35
N GLN A 34 3.43 -1.73 -21.76
CA GLN A 34 2.05 -1.71 -21.25
C GLN A 34 1.98 -2.08 -19.77
N LYS A 35 2.76 -3.08 -19.31
CA LYS A 35 2.85 -3.44 -17.88
C LYS A 35 3.28 -2.21 -17.06
N LEU A 36 4.32 -1.50 -17.48
CA LEU A 36 4.83 -0.30 -16.80
C LEU A 36 3.85 0.89 -16.82
N ALA A 37 3.12 1.09 -17.92
CA ALA A 37 2.17 2.20 -18.05
C ALA A 37 0.91 2.04 -17.20
N ASN A 38 0.55 0.81 -16.83
CA ASN A 38 -0.65 0.51 -16.05
C ASN A 38 -0.43 0.63 -14.53
N PHE A 39 0.81 0.80 -14.06
CA PHE A 39 1.11 1.09 -12.65
C PHE A 39 1.14 2.61 -12.43
N ASN A 40 0.31 3.06 -11.50
CA ASN A 40 -0.11 4.44 -11.30
C ASN A 40 1.01 5.50 -11.27
N VAL A 41 0.68 6.61 -11.93
CA VAL A 41 1.34 7.92 -11.93
C VAL A 41 1.56 8.40 -10.49
N GLY A 42 2.78 8.29 -9.99
CA GLY A 42 3.15 8.82 -8.67
C GLY A 42 4.59 8.53 -8.28
N ASP A 43 5.04 7.29 -8.44
CA ASP A 43 6.35 6.87 -7.96
C ASP A 43 7.27 6.47 -9.12
N ASN A 44 8.50 6.97 -9.11
CA ASN A 44 9.58 6.67 -10.06
C ASN A 44 10.11 5.23 -9.89
N VAL A 45 9.21 4.25 -9.79
CA VAL A 45 9.51 2.85 -9.54
C VAL A 45 9.39 2.11 -10.87
N GLN A 46 10.53 1.68 -11.41
CA GLN A 46 10.66 1.07 -12.74
C GLN A 46 10.48 -0.46 -12.74
N TYR A 47 10.06 -1.04 -11.62
CA TYR A 47 9.97 -2.48 -11.40
C TYR A 47 8.70 -2.84 -10.62
N THR A 48 8.13 -4.01 -10.87
CA THR A 48 6.97 -4.51 -10.13
C THR A 48 7.37 -5.26 -8.87
N ALA A 49 6.43 -5.44 -7.92
CA ALA A 49 6.67 -6.26 -6.72
C ALA A 49 7.06 -7.71 -7.09
N GLU A 50 6.46 -8.25 -8.16
CA GLU A 50 6.80 -9.57 -8.71
C GLU A 50 8.24 -9.61 -9.23
N ASP A 51 8.67 -8.57 -9.97
CA ASP A 51 10.05 -8.49 -10.50
C ASP A 51 11.06 -8.46 -9.35
N LEU A 52 10.74 -7.74 -8.27
CA LEU A 52 11.55 -7.68 -7.07
C LEU A 52 11.63 -9.02 -6.33
N GLU A 53 10.51 -9.71 -6.16
CA GLU A 53 10.49 -11.04 -5.54
C GLU A 53 11.31 -12.06 -6.35
N ASN A 54 11.18 -12.02 -7.68
CA ASN A 54 11.93 -12.87 -8.59
C ASN A 54 13.43 -12.58 -8.54
N ALA A 55 13.83 -11.30 -8.53
CA ALA A 55 15.22 -10.89 -8.40
C ALA A 55 15.85 -11.34 -7.07
N VAL A 56 15.12 -11.21 -5.96
CA VAL A 56 15.57 -11.68 -4.64
C VAL A 56 15.73 -13.21 -4.63
N LYS A 57 14.78 -13.95 -5.20
CA LYS A 57 14.89 -15.42 -5.34
C LYS A 57 16.10 -15.82 -6.19
N ALA A 58 16.35 -15.11 -7.29
CA ALA A 58 17.48 -15.35 -8.17
C ALA A 58 18.82 -15.18 -7.42
N VAL A 59 18.96 -14.11 -6.64
CA VAL A 59 20.16 -13.88 -5.81
C VAL A 59 20.31 -14.97 -4.75
N LYS A 60 19.23 -15.35 -4.07
CA LYS A 60 19.24 -16.45 -3.09
C LYS A 60 19.64 -17.80 -3.71
N ASN A 61 19.33 -18.00 -4.99
CA ASN A 61 19.73 -19.19 -5.76
C ASN A 61 21.19 -19.12 -6.28
N GLY A 62 21.94 -18.06 -5.98
CA GLY A 62 23.36 -17.94 -6.28
C GLY A 62 23.74 -16.96 -7.40
N LEU A 63 22.78 -16.21 -7.97
CA LEU A 63 23.11 -15.11 -8.90
C LEU A 63 23.74 -13.93 -8.17
N LEU A 64 24.65 -13.25 -8.85
CA LEU A 64 25.24 -12.02 -8.33
C LEU A 64 24.18 -10.91 -8.30
N ILE A 65 24.13 -10.13 -7.22
CA ILE A 65 23.20 -8.99 -7.06
C ILE A 65 23.28 -8.02 -8.25
N ARG A 66 24.48 -7.78 -8.80
CA ARG A 66 24.67 -6.92 -9.98
C ARG A 66 24.05 -7.50 -11.25
N GLU A 67 24.05 -8.83 -11.40
CA GLU A 67 23.46 -9.49 -12.57
C GLU A 67 21.93 -9.48 -12.47
N ALA A 68 21.38 -9.82 -11.31
CA ALA A 68 19.95 -9.75 -11.02
C ALA A 68 19.39 -8.31 -11.17
N SER A 69 20.13 -7.30 -10.68
CA SER A 69 19.79 -5.88 -10.86
C SER A 69 19.65 -5.50 -12.34
N ARG A 70 20.53 -6.03 -13.22
CA ARG A 70 20.50 -5.75 -14.66
C ARG A 70 19.40 -6.53 -15.40
N SER A 71 19.16 -7.79 -15.03
CA SER A 71 18.11 -8.60 -15.67
C SER A 71 16.73 -8.04 -15.41
N ASP A 72 16.47 -7.67 -14.15
CA ASP A 72 15.14 -7.28 -13.69
C ASP A 72 14.95 -5.75 -13.64
N ASN A 73 15.98 -4.98 -14.02
CA ASN A 73 15.98 -3.51 -14.05
C ASN A 73 15.63 -2.89 -12.69
N ILE A 74 16.18 -3.46 -11.62
CA ILE A 74 15.99 -3.01 -10.24
C ILE A 74 17.27 -2.32 -9.79
N PRO A 75 17.21 -1.13 -9.18
CA PRO A 75 18.39 -0.48 -8.63
C PRO A 75 19.15 -1.39 -7.69
N TYR A 76 20.48 -1.39 -7.82
CA TYR A 76 21.35 -2.26 -7.03
C TYR A 76 21.14 -2.09 -5.52
N SER A 77 21.01 -0.84 -5.05
CA SER A 77 20.78 -0.52 -3.64
C SER A 77 19.49 -1.15 -3.13
N THR A 78 18.38 -0.98 -3.87
CA THR A 78 17.08 -1.58 -3.55
C THR A 78 17.19 -3.09 -3.44
N LEU A 79 17.75 -3.76 -4.45
CA LEU A 79 17.88 -5.22 -4.41
C LEU A 79 18.78 -5.67 -3.26
N ASN A 80 19.87 -4.95 -2.99
CA ASN A 80 20.76 -5.24 -1.88
C ASN A 80 20.06 -5.07 -0.52
N ASP A 81 19.24 -4.04 -0.35
CA ASP A 81 18.49 -3.82 0.89
C ASP A 81 17.48 -4.95 1.12
N HIS A 82 16.77 -5.38 0.07
CA HIS A 82 15.83 -6.52 0.16
C HIS A 82 16.52 -7.86 0.39
N VAL A 83 17.71 -8.08 -0.17
CA VAL A 83 18.50 -9.30 0.04
C VAL A 83 19.06 -9.38 1.46
N ASN A 84 19.50 -8.24 2.02
CA ASN A 84 20.05 -8.16 3.37
C ASN A 84 18.98 -7.91 4.45
N GLU A 85 17.69 -7.96 4.09
CA GLU A 85 16.56 -7.72 5.00
C GLU A 85 16.60 -6.33 5.70
N ASN A 86 17.32 -5.37 5.11
CA ASN A 86 17.40 -3.99 5.60
C ASN A 86 16.17 -3.15 5.28
N VAL A 87 15.15 -3.75 4.66
CA VAL A 87 13.90 -3.08 4.34
C VAL A 87 13.02 -3.12 5.56
N THR A 88 12.89 -1.98 6.22
CA THR A 88 11.80 -1.78 7.18
C THR A 88 10.50 -1.86 6.40
N SER A 89 9.72 -2.92 6.62
CA SER A 89 8.42 -3.20 6.00
C SER A 89 7.34 -2.14 6.28
N PHE A 90 7.66 -1.15 7.10
CA PHE A 90 6.82 0.00 7.36
C PHE A 90 7.01 0.99 6.22
N GLY A 91 5.93 1.34 5.52
CA GLY A 91 5.95 2.32 4.42
C GLY A 91 6.71 3.60 4.80
N SER A 92 7.16 4.38 3.81
CA SER A 92 8.06 5.54 3.99
C SER A 92 7.48 6.70 4.85
N GLY A 93 6.33 6.50 5.47
CA GLY A 93 5.70 7.43 6.39
C GLY A 93 6.27 7.34 7.81
N ARG A 94 5.87 8.32 8.62
CA ARG A 94 6.17 8.30 10.05
C ARG A 94 5.48 7.12 10.72
N ILE A 95 6.19 6.46 11.61
CA ILE A 95 5.65 5.41 12.47
C ILE A 95 4.49 6.01 13.29
N SER A 96 3.42 5.24 13.49
CA SER A 96 2.30 5.63 14.34
C SER A 96 2.79 6.07 15.72
N ILE A 97 2.19 7.12 16.28
CA ILE A 97 2.44 7.56 17.66
C ILE A 97 2.01 6.49 18.67
N PHE A 98 1.01 5.67 18.30
CA PHE A 98 0.51 4.58 19.11
C PHE A 98 1.12 3.26 18.68
N SER A 99 1.34 2.37 19.64
CA SER A 99 1.60 0.96 19.32
C SER A 99 0.36 0.33 18.69
N GLU A 100 0.54 -0.77 17.96
CA GLU A 100 -0.58 -1.49 17.32
C GLU A 100 -1.68 -1.87 18.34
N ILE A 101 -1.29 -2.26 19.56
CA ILE A 101 -2.20 -2.62 20.65
C ILE A 101 -2.99 -1.41 21.13
N GLU A 102 -2.31 -0.28 21.34
CA GLU A 102 -2.96 0.98 21.75
C GLU A 102 -3.93 1.48 20.67
N GLU A 103 -3.53 1.36 19.41
CA GLU A 103 -4.32 1.77 18.27
C GLU A 103 -5.58 0.89 18.11
N MET A 104 -5.47 -0.42 18.34
CA MET A 104 -6.62 -1.33 18.42
C MET A 104 -7.55 -1.02 19.59
N ASN A 105 -7.01 -0.69 20.77
CA ASN A 105 -7.85 -0.33 21.92
C ASN A 105 -8.66 0.93 21.65
N LEU A 106 -8.03 1.94 21.02
CA LEU A 106 -8.72 3.15 20.60
C LEU A 106 -9.79 2.85 19.55
N MET A 107 -9.49 2.02 18.55
CA MET A 107 -10.46 1.57 17.55
C MET A 107 -11.68 0.87 18.21
N ASN A 108 -11.44 -0.04 19.15
CA ASN A 108 -12.50 -0.77 19.85
C ASN A 108 -13.38 0.18 20.68
N ALA A 109 -12.78 1.17 21.34
CA ALA A 109 -13.53 2.18 22.08
C ALA A 109 -14.45 2.99 21.15
N VAL A 110 -13.97 3.37 19.96
CA VAL A 110 -14.80 4.03 18.94
C VAL A 110 -15.94 3.13 18.47
N LEU A 111 -15.70 1.83 18.24
CA LEU A 111 -16.76 0.90 17.82
C LEU A 111 -17.85 0.74 18.88
N VAL A 112 -17.47 0.61 20.16
CA VAL A 112 -18.43 0.49 21.28
C VAL A 112 -19.32 1.73 21.37
N LEU A 113 -18.73 2.92 21.28
CA LEU A 113 -19.47 4.17 21.25
C LEU A 113 -20.38 4.27 20.03
N GLN A 114 -19.99 3.65 18.90
CA GLN A 114 -20.75 3.66 17.65
C GLN A 114 -21.98 2.76 17.73
N ASP A 115 -21.87 1.66 18.46
CA ASP A 115 -22.98 0.75 18.73
C ASP A 115 -23.96 1.36 19.74
N TRP A 116 -23.48 2.22 20.64
CA TRP A 116 -24.35 2.94 21.59
C TRP A 116 -25.12 4.11 20.94
N GLY A 117 -24.74 4.51 19.73
CA GLY A 117 -25.39 5.59 18.99
C GLY A 117 -25.06 6.99 19.51
N ASP A 118 -23.91 7.14 20.19
CA ASP A 118 -23.50 8.39 20.86
C ASP A 118 -22.36 9.13 20.13
N LEU A 119 -21.87 8.62 18.99
CA LEU A 119 -20.86 9.36 18.21
C LEU A 119 -21.48 10.32 17.20
N GLN A 120 -21.14 11.58 17.35
CA GLN A 120 -21.21 12.60 16.32
C GLN A 120 -20.07 12.40 15.28
N PRO A 121 -20.36 12.57 13.99
CA PRO A 121 -19.35 12.42 12.95
C PRO A 121 -18.31 13.54 13.04
N ILE A 122 -17.03 13.17 13.09
CA ILE A 122 -15.80 13.99 12.98
C ILE A 122 -15.20 14.55 14.29
N ASN A 123 -15.98 15.05 15.25
CA ASN A 123 -15.39 15.69 16.44
C ASN A 123 -15.12 14.74 17.61
N ASP A 124 -15.88 13.66 17.75
CA ASP A 124 -15.73 12.74 18.89
C ASP A 124 -14.49 11.84 18.85
N PRO A 125 -14.00 11.37 17.68
CA PRO A 125 -12.74 10.65 17.63
C PRO A 125 -11.56 11.52 18.06
N CYS A 126 -11.59 12.85 17.79
CA CYS A 126 -10.58 13.79 18.29
C CYS A 126 -10.56 13.79 19.82
N MET A 127 -11.73 13.97 20.44
CA MET A 127 -11.84 14.10 21.90
C MET A 127 -11.50 12.78 22.60
N LEU A 128 -11.97 11.66 22.05
CA LEU A 128 -11.64 10.34 22.59
C LEU A 128 -10.15 10.05 22.47
N ALA A 129 -9.55 10.35 21.32
CA ALA A 129 -8.11 10.18 21.12
C ALA A 129 -7.31 11.14 22.02
N GLU A 130 -7.74 12.39 22.19
CA GLU A 130 -7.15 13.34 23.13
C GLU A 130 -7.17 12.81 24.57
N GLN A 131 -8.31 12.32 25.04
CA GLN A 131 -8.43 11.71 26.36
C GLN A 131 -7.52 10.48 26.49
N TYR A 132 -7.43 9.66 25.45
CA TYR A 132 -6.57 8.48 25.42
C TYR A 132 -5.08 8.85 25.47
N VAL A 133 -4.68 9.92 24.77
CA VAL A 133 -3.31 10.47 24.80
C VAL A 133 -2.94 10.99 26.18
N ILE A 134 -3.87 11.71 26.84
CA ILE A 134 -3.69 12.22 28.20
C ILE A 134 -3.53 11.05 29.18
N GLN A 135 -4.37 10.02 29.08
CA GLN A 135 -4.29 8.83 29.93
C GLN A 135 -2.97 8.07 29.76
N LEU A 136 -2.43 8.01 28.55
CA LEU A 136 -1.15 7.36 28.26
C LEU A 136 0.07 8.26 28.53
N GLY A 137 -0.12 9.53 28.88
CA GLY A 137 0.96 10.50 29.07
C GLY A 137 1.74 10.82 27.79
N LYS A 138 1.12 10.65 26.62
CA LYS A 138 1.77 10.84 25.30
C LYS A 138 1.51 12.22 24.67
N GLY A 139 0.94 13.16 25.44
CA GLY A 139 0.61 14.52 24.96
C GLY A 139 1.75 15.20 24.22
N ALA A 140 2.96 15.14 24.79
CA ALA A 140 4.17 15.75 24.24
C ALA A 140 4.56 15.26 22.82
N MET A 141 4.01 14.15 22.34
CA MET A 141 4.23 13.66 20.98
C MET A 141 3.41 14.45 19.94
N PHE A 142 2.39 15.18 20.37
CA PHE A 142 1.61 16.08 19.54
C PHE A 142 2.03 17.53 19.78
N LYS A 143 2.07 18.34 18.71
CA LYS A 143 2.47 19.76 18.78
C LYS A 143 1.57 20.60 19.70
N THR A 144 0.33 20.17 19.88
CA THR A 144 -0.73 20.86 20.64
C THR A 144 -1.31 19.96 21.73
N ASP A 145 -0.58 18.93 22.16
CA ASP A 145 -1.04 17.87 23.08
C ASP A 145 -2.29 17.10 22.64
N ARG A 146 -2.79 17.38 21.44
CA ARG A 146 -4.00 16.81 20.85
C ARG A 146 -3.74 16.26 19.45
N PRO A 147 -4.39 15.14 19.08
CA PRO A 147 -4.35 14.63 17.73
C PRO A 147 -4.85 15.65 16.70
N SER A 148 -4.12 15.81 15.60
CA SER A 148 -4.52 16.69 14.50
C SER A 148 -5.59 16.04 13.62
N TYR A 149 -6.28 16.85 12.84
CA TYR A 149 -7.19 16.36 11.80
C TYR A 149 -6.50 15.35 10.84
N ASP A 150 -5.28 15.66 10.41
CA ASP A 150 -4.49 14.80 9.52
C ASP A 150 -4.21 13.43 10.17
N TRP A 151 -3.90 13.41 11.47
CA TRP A 151 -3.68 12.16 12.20
C TRP A 151 -4.94 11.29 12.20
N ILE A 152 -6.13 11.89 12.35
CA ILE A 152 -7.40 11.17 12.34
C ILE A 152 -7.69 10.62 10.94
N GLN A 153 -7.44 11.39 9.89
CA GLN A 153 -7.58 10.91 8.52
C GLN A 153 -6.68 9.68 8.29
N ASP A 154 -5.44 9.73 8.76
CA ASP A 154 -4.50 8.60 8.62
C ASP A 154 -4.86 7.42 9.54
N PHE A 155 -5.44 7.66 10.72
CA PHE A 155 -6.02 6.62 11.57
C PHE A 155 -7.20 5.92 10.88
N LEU A 156 -8.13 6.67 10.29
CA LEU A 156 -9.28 6.10 9.55
C LEU A 156 -8.84 5.33 8.30
N LYS A 157 -7.80 5.80 7.59
CA LYS A 157 -7.22 5.05 6.46
C LYS A 157 -6.63 3.71 6.90
N ARG A 158 -6.02 3.65 8.08
CA ARG A 158 -5.44 2.43 8.65
C ARG A 158 -6.51 1.46 9.17
N HIS A 159 -7.64 1.98 9.63
CA HIS A 159 -8.77 1.20 10.16
C HIS A 159 -10.04 1.39 9.32
N PRO A 160 -10.11 0.80 8.11
CA PRO A 160 -11.28 0.95 7.23
C PRO A 160 -12.56 0.31 7.81
N THR A 161 -12.43 -0.48 8.88
CA THR A 161 -13.56 -0.98 9.68
C THR A 161 -14.39 0.14 10.30
N LEU A 162 -13.74 1.27 10.62
CA LEU A 162 -14.40 2.48 11.10
C LEU A 162 -15.07 3.20 9.92
N THR A 163 -16.30 2.80 9.61
CA THR A 163 -17.13 3.56 8.68
C THR A 163 -17.68 4.78 9.41
N MET A 164 -17.54 5.97 8.81
CA MET A 164 -18.23 7.17 9.28
C MET A 164 -19.73 6.96 9.09
N LYS A 165 -20.41 6.44 10.12
CA LYS A 165 -21.87 6.39 10.12
C LYS A 165 -22.37 7.83 10.18
N THR A 166 -23.22 8.21 9.25
CA THR A 166 -24.03 9.42 9.38
C THR A 166 -25.03 9.20 10.49
N SER A 167 -25.16 10.19 11.39
CA SER A 167 -26.10 10.12 12.51
C SER A 167 -27.50 9.76 12.00
N THR A 168 -28.12 8.73 12.56
CA THR A 168 -29.50 8.38 12.23
C THR A 168 -30.47 9.43 12.79
N ALA A 169 -31.69 9.50 12.27
CA ALA A 169 -32.69 10.45 12.76
C ALA A 169 -32.99 10.25 14.27
N LEU A 170 -32.96 8.99 14.74
CA LEU A 170 -33.17 8.63 16.14
C LEU A 170 -32.06 9.17 17.06
N GLU A 171 -30.80 9.06 16.62
CA GLU A 171 -29.62 9.56 17.36
C GLU A 171 -29.67 11.08 17.50
N ARG A 172 -30.07 11.80 16.44
CA ARG A 172 -30.27 13.26 16.51
C ARG A 172 -31.37 13.66 17.49
N CYS A 173 -32.48 12.91 17.52
CA CYS A 173 -33.55 13.16 18.49
C CYS A 173 -33.07 12.93 19.92
N ARG A 174 -32.28 11.87 20.18
CA ARG A 174 -31.72 11.58 21.51
C ARG A 174 -30.73 12.67 21.96
N ALA A 175 -29.82 13.09 21.09
CA ALA A 175 -28.85 14.13 21.39
C ALA A 175 -29.49 15.51 21.62
N ALA A 176 -30.68 15.75 21.06
CA ALA A 176 -31.44 16.98 21.25
C ALA A 176 -32.26 17.04 22.54
N LEU A 177 -32.37 15.93 23.30
CA LEU A 177 -33.12 15.91 24.55
C LEU A 177 -32.40 16.72 25.62
N THR A 178 -33.11 17.68 26.22
CA THR A 178 -32.66 18.39 27.43
C THR A 178 -33.07 17.62 28.68
N VAL A 179 -32.37 17.81 29.80
CA VAL A 179 -32.65 17.11 31.08
C VAL A 179 -34.12 17.23 31.49
N GLU A 180 -34.74 18.39 31.22
CA GLU A 180 -36.16 18.65 31.49
C GLU A 180 -37.13 17.71 30.75
N GLN A 181 -36.73 17.14 29.61
CA GLN A 181 -37.55 16.23 28.79
C GLN A 181 -37.39 14.75 29.15
N ILE A 182 -36.44 14.42 30.02
CA ILE A 182 -36.18 13.04 30.47
C ILE A 182 -36.99 12.72 31.73
N ASP A 183 -37.37 13.74 32.50
CA ASP A 183 -38.01 13.62 33.81
C ASP A 183 -39.56 13.75 33.76
N GLU A 184 -40.17 13.90 32.57
CA GLU A 184 -41.64 13.80 32.34
C GLU A 184 -42.07 12.39 31.92
#